data_AF-A0A947CFK0-F1
#
_entry.id   AF-A0A947CFK0-F1
#
_cell.length_a   1.000
_cell.length_b   1.000
_cell.length_c   1.000
_cell.angle_alpha   90.00
_cell.angle_beta   90.00
_cell.angle_gamma   90.00
#
_symmetry.space_group_name_H-M   'P 1'
#
loop_
_entity.id
_entity.type
_entity.pdbx_description
1 polymer ?
#
loop_
_entity_poly.entity_id
_entity_poly.type
_entity_poly.pdbx_seq_one_letter_code
_entity_poly.pdbx_strand_id
1 'polypeptide(L)'
;PAIAAVLALVMLVAGFLFSAVASYMAGLVGSSNNPISGVTIATLLTSALLLLALGTDAATGPAAAILIGAVVCCAAAIGGDNMQDLKAGQILGATPYKQQIMQAIGVIAAALVMAPILSALLNAYGIGDILVEGQEPLEAPQATLMQSVAEGVFAKNLPWTIVGIGMAIAVGVIILDLVLEAADSAFRTPVLAVAVGIYLPLELATPILLGGLIAFAAHRWHLRRIASEASGELKSSLRGAKVAGERNGLLLAAGLITGEAIFGILLAIPLALWEGENKIATWFAGATGIESPYAWPGLVIVAIVMFMLYRQATAKPRG
;
A
#
# COMPACT_ATOMS: atom_id res chain seq x y z
N PRO A 1 20.78 28.87 -2.68
CA PRO A 1 21.96 27.97 -2.66
C PRO A 1 22.18 27.22 -1.32
N ALA A 2 22.18 27.90 -0.16
CA ALA A 2 22.42 27.25 1.14
C ALA A 2 21.33 26.24 1.53
N ILE A 3 20.05 26.61 1.40
CA ILE A 3 18.91 25.71 1.70
C ILE A 3 18.95 24.48 0.79
N ALA A 4 19.21 24.64 -0.51
CA ALA A 4 19.33 23.52 -1.44
C ALA A 4 20.46 22.54 -1.07
N ALA A 5 21.60 23.05 -0.58
CA ALA A 5 22.69 22.19 -0.10
C ALA A 5 22.31 21.42 1.18
N VAL A 6 21.60 22.08 2.10
CA VAL A 6 21.05 21.42 3.31
C VAL A 6 20.04 20.35 2.92
N LEU A 7 19.15 20.65 1.98
CA LEU A 7 18.17 19.69 1.45
C LEU A 7 18.84 18.47 0.82
N ALA A 8 19.84 18.69 -0.03
CA ALA A 8 20.61 17.60 -0.65
C ALA A 8 21.28 16.72 0.40
N LEU A 9 21.87 17.33 1.44
CA LEU A 9 22.50 16.59 2.53
C LEU A 9 21.48 15.78 3.34
N VAL A 10 20.33 16.37 3.67
CA VAL A 10 19.25 15.68 4.39
C VAL A 10 18.74 14.49 3.57
N MET A 11 18.46 14.69 2.27
CA MET A 11 18.03 13.60 1.39
C MET A 11 19.07 12.48 1.29
N LEU A 12 20.36 12.83 1.19
CA LEU A 12 21.45 11.85 1.09
C LEU A 12 21.59 11.04 2.39
N VAL A 13 21.60 11.70 3.54
CA VAL A 13 21.77 11.04 4.85
C VAL A 13 20.54 10.21 5.20
N ALA A 14 19.34 10.80 5.10
CA ALA A 14 18.09 10.10 5.40
C ALA A 14 17.86 8.95 4.41
N GLY A 15 18.06 9.19 3.12
CA GLY A 15 17.92 8.17 2.08
C GLY A 15 18.87 6.99 2.30
N PHE A 16 20.14 7.25 2.62
CA PHE A 16 21.11 6.19 2.94
C PHE A 16 20.70 5.38 4.17
N LEU A 17 20.41 6.07 5.29
CA LEU A 17 20.06 5.41 6.55
C LEU A 17 18.79 4.56 6.42
N PHE A 18 17.74 5.14 5.84
CA PHE A 18 16.45 4.47 5.71
C PHE A 18 16.46 3.40 4.62
N SER A 19 17.28 3.53 3.57
CA SER A 19 17.52 2.44 2.63
C SER A 19 18.13 1.24 3.32
N ALA A 20 19.10 1.42 4.23
CA ALA A 20 19.68 0.32 5.00
C ALA A 20 18.66 -0.36 5.93
N VAL A 21 17.85 0.43 6.66
CA VAL A 21 16.80 -0.12 7.54
C VAL A 21 15.73 -0.87 6.74
N ALA A 22 15.23 -0.26 5.66
CA ALA A 22 14.22 -0.87 4.79
C ALA A 22 14.74 -2.15 4.12
N SER A 23 15.99 -2.14 3.66
CA SER A 23 16.71 -3.31 3.12
C SER A 23 16.78 -4.47 4.11
N TYR A 24 17.14 -4.17 5.36
CA TYR A 24 17.22 -5.16 6.42
C TYR A 24 15.84 -5.71 6.80
N MET A 25 14.85 -4.83 6.97
CA MET A 25 13.48 -5.23 7.31
C MET A 25 12.84 -6.04 6.19
N ALA A 26 12.99 -5.61 4.94
CA ALA A 26 12.53 -6.37 3.77
C ALA A 26 13.15 -7.78 3.71
N GLY A 27 14.40 -7.94 4.14
CA GLY A 27 15.06 -9.25 4.23
C GLY A 27 14.55 -10.14 5.35
N LEU A 28 14.11 -9.56 6.48
CA LEU A 28 13.61 -10.32 7.64
C LEU A 28 12.12 -10.65 7.57
N VAL A 29 11.30 -9.65 7.24
CA VAL A 29 9.83 -9.71 7.35
C VAL A 29 9.12 -9.65 6.00
N GLY A 30 9.86 -9.51 4.90
CA GLY A 30 9.29 -9.32 3.55
C GLY A 30 8.94 -7.86 3.26
N SER A 31 8.62 -7.55 2.01
CA SER A 31 8.45 -6.18 1.51
C SER A 31 7.09 -5.62 1.94
N SER A 32 6.08 -6.48 2.00
CA SER A 32 4.73 -6.13 2.44
C SER A 32 4.66 -5.69 3.90
N ASN A 33 5.59 -6.16 4.75
CA ASN A 33 5.69 -5.77 6.16
C ASN A 33 6.79 -4.74 6.43
N ASN A 34 7.43 -4.21 5.38
CA ASN A 34 8.48 -3.21 5.50
C ASN A 34 7.88 -1.87 5.97
N PRO A 35 8.39 -1.21 7.04
CA PRO A 35 7.80 0.00 7.60
C PRO A 35 8.05 1.29 6.76
N ILE A 36 7.98 1.19 5.43
CA ILE A 36 8.28 2.30 4.51
C ILE A 36 7.35 3.49 4.76
N SER A 37 6.05 3.27 4.93
CA SER A 37 5.09 4.37 5.12
C SER A 37 5.39 5.21 6.37
N GLY A 38 5.71 4.55 7.49
CA GLY A 38 6.07 5.23 8.74
C GLY A 38 7.37 6.04 8.61
N VAL A 39 8.38 5.47 7.94
CA VAL A 39 9.64 6.15 7.64
C VAL A 39 9.41 7.40 6.77
N THR A 40 8.55 7.29 5.76
CA THR A 40 8.22 8.42 4.86
C THR A 40 7.53 9.56 5.61
N ILE A 41 6.53 9.25 6.45
CA ILE A 41 5.81 10.27 7.23
C ILE A 41 6.74 10.93 8.25
N ALA A 42 7.57 10.15 8.96
CA ALA A 42 8.54 10.69 9.90
C ALA A 42 9.57 11.60 9.21
N THR A 43 10.04 11.19 8.03
CA THR A 43 10.94 11.99 7.20
C THR A 43 10.27 13.29 6.76
N LEU A 44 9.03 13.23 6.27
CA LEU A 44 8.26 14.40 5.85
C LEU A 44 8.09 15.39 6.99
N LEU A 45 7.63 14.94 8.17
CA LEU A 45 7.41 15.81 9.32
C LEU A 45 8.71 16.46 9.80
N THR A 46 9.77 15.66 9.95
CA THR A 46 11.08 16.16 10.39
C THR A 46 11.66 17.16 9.38
N SER A 47 11.53 16.87 8.08
CA SER A 47 12.02 17.75 7.02
C SER A 47 11.22 19.05 6.94
N ALA A 48 9.89 18.99 7.11
CA ALA A 48 9.03 20.17 7.14
C ALA A 48 9.40 21.09 8.30
N LEU A 49 9.61 20.53 9.50
CA LEU A 49 10.03 21.30 10.68
C LEU A 49 11.41 21.93 10.49
N LEU A 50 12.36 21.17 9.92
CA LEU A 50 13.70 21.68 9.62
C LEU A 50 13.66 22.83 8.60
N LEU A 51 12.91 22.67 7.51
CA LEU A 51 12.75 23.70 6.48
C LEU A 51 12.10 24.98 7.04
N LEU A 52 11.08 24.82 7.89
CA LEU A 52 10.46 25.94 8.60
C LEU A 52 11.47 26.65 9.51
N ALA A 53 12.29 25.90 10.25
CA ALA A 53 13.34 26.47 11.12
C ALA A 53 14.43 27.21 10.32
N LEU A 54 14.70 26.79 9.09
CA LEU A 54 15.61 27.45 8.16
C LEU A 54 14.98 28.66 7.43
N GLY A 55 13.72 28.98 7.72
CA GLY A 55 13.03 30.15 7.19
C GLY A 55 12.42 29.98 5.80
N THR A 56 12.14 28.74 5.37
CA THR A 56 11.42 28.50 4.11
C THR A 56 9.96 28.95 4.26
N ASP A 57 9.41 29.57 3.21
CA ASP A 57 8.06 30.08 3.22
C ASP A 57 6.99 28.99 3.11
N ALA A 58 5.74 29.35 3.39
CA ALA A 58 4.61 28.44 3.30
C ALA A 58 4.18 28.12 1.86
N ALA A 59 4.68 28.87 0.86
CA ALA A 59 4.34 28.64 -0.54
C ALA A 59 5.17 27.49 -1.15
N THR A 60 6.45 27.39 -0.78
CA THR A 60 7.38 26.41 -1.34
C THR A 60 7.76 25.30 -0.37
N GLY A 61 7.64 25.57 0.94
CA GLY A 61 7.99 24.65 2.02
C GLY A 61 7.28 23.30 1.98
N PRO A 62 5.93 23.25 1.88
CA PRO A 62 5.19 21.99 1.88
C PRO A 62 5.61 21.06 0.73
N ALA A 63 5.70 21.60 -0.49
CA ALA A 63 6.14 20.84 -1.66
C ALA A 63 7.58 20.34 -1.52
N ALA A 64 8.48 21.16 -0.97
CA ALA A 64 9.86 20.74 -0.71
C ALA A 64 9.94 19.61 0.32
N ALA A 65 9.15 19.67 1.41
CA ALA A 65 9.09 18.61 2.42
C ALA A 65 8.56 17.28 1.83
N ILE A 66 7.52 17.35 1.00
CA ILE A 66 6.97 16.18 0.30
C ILE A 66 8.01 15.59 -0.65
N LEU A 67 8.75 16.42 -1.40
CA LEU A 67 9.82 15.95 -2.30
C LEU A 67 10.93 15.22 -1.56
N ILE A 68 11.35 15.72 -0.38
CA ILE A 68 12.33 15.01 0.46
C ILE A 68 11.78 13.66 0.90
N GLY A 69 10.54 13.64 1.39
CA GLY A 69 9.85 12.41 1.75
C GLY A 69 9.78 11.41 0.60
N ALA A 70 9.47 11.89 -0.62
CA ALA A 70 9.40 11.07 -1.82
C ALA A 70 10.76 10.45 -2.19
N VAL A 71 11.85 11.24 -2.17
CA VAL A 71 13.20 10.74 -2.45
C VAL A 71 13.61 9.66 -1.45
N VAL A 72 13.40 9.91 -0.15
CA VAL A 72 13.73 8.96 0.91
C VAL A 72 12.86 7.70 0.82
N CYS A 73 11.56 7.86 0.55
CA CYS A 73 10.64 6.75 0.32
C CYS A 73 11.09 5.87 -0.84
N CYS A 74 11.43 6.46 -1.99
CA CYS A 74 11.92 5.74 -3.16
C CYS A 74 13.24 5.02 -2.86
N ALA A 75 14.18 5.67 -2.16
CA ALA A 75 15.45 5.06 -1.77
C ALA A 75 15.24 3.86 -0.81
N ALA A 76 14.30 3.98 0.13
CA ALA A 76 13.93 2.92 1.05
C ALA A 76 13.26 1.73 0.34
N ALA A 77 12.29 2.01 -0.54
CA ALA A 77 11.59 1.00 -1.33
C ALA A 77 12.54 0.24 -2.26
N ILE A 78 13.32 0.97 -3.07
CA ILE A 78 14.28 0.36 -4.01
C ILE A 78 15.35 -0.44 -3.26
N GLY A 79 15.83 0.04 -2.11
CA GLY A 79 16.76 -0.71 -1.26
C GLY A 79 16.16 -2.04 -0.78
N GLY A 80 14.93 -2.00 -0.27
CA GLY A 80 14.16 -3.17 0.14
C GLY A 80 13.98 -4.19 -0.98
N ASP A 81 13.51 -3.73 -2.15
CA ASP A 81 13.26 -4.58 -3.32
C ASP A 81 14.56 -5.16 -3.88
N ASN A 82 15.63 -4.37 -3.97
CA ASN A 82 16.94 -4.86 -4.42
C ASN A 82 17.45 -6.00 -3.52
N MET A 83 17.31 -5.91 -2.20
CA MET A 83 17.71 -7.00 -1.30
C MET A 83 16.91 -8.28 -1.54
N GLN A 84 15.61 -8.16 -1.82
CA GLN A 84 14.77 -9.32 -2.12
C GLN A 84 15.08 -9.92 -3.48
N ASP A 85 15.29 -9.09 -4.49
CA ASP A 85 15.66 -9.51 -5.83
C ASP A 85 17.03 -10.20 -5.83
N LEU A 86 18.01 -9.66 -5.10
CA LEU A 86 19.31 -10.30 -4.91
C LEU A 86 19.18 -11.64 -4.19
N LYS A 87 18.30 -11.75 -3.19
CA LYS A 87 18.05 -13.02 -2.50
C LYS A 87 17.41 -14.05 -3.42
N ALA A 88 16.36 -13.67 -4.15
CA ALA A 88 15.70 -14.54 -5.12
C ALA A 88 16.66 -14.95 -6.24
N GLY A 89 17.43 -13.99 -6.75
CA GLY A 89 18.48 -14.21 -7.74
C GLY A 89 19.53 -15.20 -7.27
N GLN A 90 20.01 -15.07 -6.04
CA GLN A 90 20.97 -16.00 -5.46
C GLN A 90 20.40 -17.42 -5.36
N ILE A 91 19.12 -17.57 -5.00
CA ILE A 91 18.43 -18.87 -4.94
C ILE A 91 18.29 -19.49 -6.34
N LEU A 92 17.99 -18.67 -7.35
CA LEU A 92 17.78 -19.11 -8.73
C LEU A 92 19.08 -19.24 -9.55
N GLY A 93 20.23 -18.87 -8.98
CA GLY A 93 21.53 -18.88 -9.67
C GLY A 93 21.72 -17.73 -10.68
N ALA A 94 21.02 -16.61 -10.49
CA ALA A 94 21.15 -15.42 -11.34
C ALA A 94 22.48 -14.67 -11.11
N THR A 95 22.93 -13.94 -12.13
CA THR A 95 24.11 -13.06 -12.04
C THR A 95 23.72 -11.69 -11.44
N PRO A 96 24.25 -11.28 -10.28
CA PRO A 96 23.84 -10.04 -9.59
C PRO A 96 23.92 -8.77 -10.47
N TYR A 97 24.97 -8.66 -11.30
CA TYR A 97 25.14 -7.53 -12.21
C TYR A 97 23.97 -7.37 -13.20
N LYS A 98 23.46 -8.49 -13.73
CA LYS A 98 22.32 -8.44 -14.66
C LYS A 98 21.05 -8.01 -13.94
N GLN A 99 20.87 -8.41 -12.68
CA GLN A 99 19.72 -8.00 -11.88
C GLN A 99 19.74 -6.49 -11.61
N GLN A 100 20.89 -5.93 -11.24
CA GLN A 100 21.03 -4.49 -11.01
C GLN A 100 20.73 -3.66 -12.26
N ILE A 101 21.20 -4.10 -13.44
CA ILE A 101 20.87 -3.43 -14.71
C ILE A 101 19.35 -3.48 -14.95
N MET A 102 18.73 -4.65 -14.80
CA MET A 102 17.30 -4.79 -15.05
C MET A 102 16.47 -3.98 -14.04
N GLN A 103 16.91 -3.88 -12.80
CA GLN A 103 16.26 -3.06 -11.78
C GLN A 103 16.38 -1.57 -12.10
N ALA A 104 17.55 -1.10 -12.57
CA ALA A 104 17.72 0.27 -13.03
C ALA A 104 16.81 0.59 -14.24
N ILE A 105 16.73 -0.32 -15.22
CA ILE A 105 15.82 -0.20 -16.35
C ILE A 105 14.36 -0.14 -15.87
N GLY A 106 13.97 -1.01 -14.94
CA GLY A 106 12.62 -1.04 -14.37
C GLY A 106 12.26 0.26 -13.67
N VAL A 107 13.15 0.81 -12.85
CA VAL A 107 12.95 2.09 -12.15
C VAL A 107 12.81 3.25 -13.15
N ILE A 108 13.66 3.32 -14.17
CA ILE A 108 13.59 4.36 -15.20
C ILE A 108 12.28 4.24 -15.99
N ALA A 109 11.91 3.04 -16.42
CA ALA A 109 10.66 2.79 -17.13
C ALA A 109 9.45 3.18 -16.27
N ALA A 110 9.43 2.77 -14.99
CA ALA A 110 8.37 3.14 -14.06
C ALA A 110 8.29 4.65 -13.86
N ALA A 111 9.41 5.34 -13.65
CA ALA A 111 9.44 6.79 -13.48
C ALA A 111 8.86 7.54 -14.69
N LEU A 112 9.17 7.09 -15.91
CA LEU A 112 8.66 7.69 -17.15
C LEU A 112 7.16 7.41 -17.38
N VAL A 113 6.66 6.26 -16.92
CA VAL A 113 5.27 5.83 -17.12
C VAL A 113 4.34 6.38 -16.05
N MET A 114 4.80 6.49 -14.80
CA MET A 114 3.96 6.90 -13.67
C MET A 114 3.44 8.33 -13.80
N ALA A 115 4.27 9.30 -14.21
CA ALA A 115 3.82 10.70 -14.30
C ALA A 115 2.69 10.93 -15.33
N PRO A 116 2.78 10.42 -16.59
CA PRO A 116 1.67 10.47 -17.53
C PRO A 116 0.40 9.77 -17.03
N ILE A 117 0.53 8.60 -16.40
CA ILE A 117 -0.63 7.86 -15.88
C ILE A 117 -1.32 8.64 -14.76
N LEU A 118 -0.57 9.13 -13.77
CA LEU A 118 -1.13 9.93 -12.68
C LEU A 118 -1.78 11.21 -13.21
N SER A 119 -1.20 11.84 -14.24
CA SER A 119 -1.79 13.02 -14.88
C SER A 119 -3.11 12.66 -15.60
N ALA A 120 -3.16 11.53 -16.30
CA ALA A 120 -4.38 11.06 -16.95
C ALA A 120 -5.48 10.75 -15.92
N LEU A 121 -5.15 10.07 -14.82
CA LEU A 121 -6.09 9.77 -13.74
C LEU A 121 -6.59 11.04 -13.04
N LEU A 122 -5.68 11.99 -12.75
CA LEU A 122 -6.02 13.27 -12.14
C LEU A 122 -6.99 14.07 -13.01
N ASN A 123 -6.75 14.13 -14.32
CA ASN A 123 -7.63 14.86 -15.24
C ASN A 123 -8.95 14.13 -15.50
N ALA A 124 -8.95 12.78 -15.47
CA ALA A 124 -10.14 11.99 -15.77
C ALA A 124 -11.10 11.88 -14.58
N TYR A 125 -10.60 11.73 -13.35
CA TYR A 125 -11.43 11.48 -12.17
C TYR A 125 -11.23 12.53 -11.07
N GLY A 126 -10.05 13.14 -10.99
CA GLY A 126 -9.63 13.85 -9.78
C GLY A 126 -9.00 12.90 -8.76
N ILE A 127 -8.25 13.44 -7.80
CA ILE A 127 -7.55 12.67 -6.76
C ILE A 127 -7.67 13.43 -5.44
N GLY A 128 -8.16 12.74 -4.40
CA GLY A 128 -8.38 13.34 -3.08
C GLY A 128 -9.36 14.52 -3.18
N ASP A 129 -8.90 15.70 -2.76
CA ASP A 129 -9.72 16.92 -2.73
C ASP A 129 -9.81 17.63 -4.10
N ILE A 130 -9.11 17.14 -5.13
CA ILE A 130 -9.14 17.70 -6.48
C ILE A 130 -10.31 17.09 -7.24
N LEU A 131 -11.32 17.91 -7.56
CA LEU A 131 -12.57 17.48 -8.18
C LEU A 131 -12.57 17.68 -9.70
N VAL A 132 -13.17 16.73 -10.43
CA VAL A 132 -13.49 16.83 -11.85
C VAL A 132 -15.01 16.79 -11.98
N GLU A 133 -15.58 17.68 -12.80
CA GLU A 133 -17.04 17.81 -12.95
C GLU A 133 -17.65 16.49 -13.46
N GLY A 134 -18.70 16.01 -12.78
CA GLY A 134 -19.41 14.78 -13.16
C GLY A 134 -18.67 13.47 -12.85
N GLN A 135 -17.58 13.51 -12.07
CA GLN A 135 -16.80 12.34 -11.67
C GLN A 135 -16.62 12.27 -10.16
N GLU A 136 -16.50 11.05 -9.63
CA GLU A 136 -16.09 10.82 -8.25
C GLU A 136 -14.55 10.75 -8.19
N PRO A 137 -13.88 11.56 -7.34
CA PRO A 137 -12.44 11.59 -7.25
C PRO A 137 -11.90 10.28 -6.66
N LEU A 138 -10.73 9.87 -7.13
CA LEU A 138 -10.04 8.72 -6.56
C LEU A 138 -9.60 9.03 -5.12
N GLU A 139 -9.94 8.15 -4.19
CA GLU A 139 -9.51 8.30 -2.81
C GLU A 139 -7.98 8.21 -2.71
N ALA A 140 -7.36 9.21 -2.06
CA ALA A 140 -5.93 9.19 -1.77
C ALA A 140 -5.62 9.59 -0.32
N PRO A 141 -6.09 8.83 0.71
CA PRO A 141 -5.92 9.18 2.11
C PRO A 141 -4.47 9.42 2.53
N GLN A 142 -3.54 8.65 1.97
CA GLN A 142 -2.10 8.78 2.21
C GLN A 142 -1.56 10.12 1.69
N ALA A 143 -1.98 10.52 0.49
CA ALA A 143 -1.56 11.78 -0.12
C ALA A 143 -2.16 12.97 0.64
N THR A 144 -3.45 12.91 0.98
CA THR A 144 -4.14 13.94 1.78
C THR A 144 -3.52 14.09 3.15
N LEU A 145 -3.14 13.00 3.81
CA LEU A 145 -2.42 13.03 5.09
C LEU A 145 -1.05 13.71 4.94
N MET A 146 -0.27 13.32 3.93
CA MET A 146 1.05 13.92 3.67
C MET A 146 0.94 15.42 3.37
N GLN A 147 -0.06 15.83 2.58
CA GLN A 147 -0.36 17.23 2.30
C GLN A 147 -0.74 17.99 3.58
N SER A 148 -1.71 17.48 4.34
CA SER A 148 -2.22 18.13 5.56
C SER A 148 -1.13 18.32 6.61
N VAL A 149 -0.24 17.33 6.78
CA VAL A 149 0.89 17.44 7.70
C VAL A 149 1.90 18.48 7.20
N ALA A 150 2.26 18.44 5.92
CA ALA A 150 3.21 19.38 5.34
C ALA A 150 2.69 20.82 5.44
N GLU A 151 1.49 21.10 4.94
CA GLU A 151 0.86 22.42 5.00
C GLU A 151 0.64 22.87 6.44
N GLY A 152 0.16 22.00 7.33
CA GLY A 152 -0.09 22.31 8.73
C GLY A 152 1.15 22.78 9.49
N VAL A 153 2.33 22.20 9.18
CA VAL A 153 3.61 22.64 9.75
C VAL A 153 3.93 24.08 9.32
N PHE A 154 3.89 24.38 8.02
CA PHE A 154 4.25 25.71 7.51
C PHE A 154 3.21 26.79 7.83
N ALA A 155 1.93 26.42 7.90
CA ALA A 155 0.84 27.28 8.36
C ALA A 155 0.87 27.51 9.88
N LYS A 156 1.75 26.82 10.63
CA LYS A 156 1.82 26.84 12.10
C LYS A 156 0.49 26.48 12.79
N ASN A 157 -0.35 25.71 12.09
CA ASN A 157 -1.67 25.27 12.56
C ASN A 157 -1.77 23.75 12.65
N LEU A 158 -0.64 23.05 12.73
CA LEU A 158 -0.66 21.61 12.95
C LEU A 158 -1.28 21.33 14.33
N PRO A 159 -2.29 20.44 14.43
CA PRO A 159 -2.98 20.16 15.68
C PRO A 159 -2.10 19.30 16.60
N TRP A 160 -1.14 19.93 17.26
CA TRP A 160 -0.16 19.29 18.14
C TRP A 160 -0.78 18.47 19.27
N THR A 161 -1.98 18.86 19.74
CA THR A 161 -2.74 18.08 20.71
C THR A 161 -3.09 16.70 20.18
N ILE A 162 -3.55 16.60 18.92
CA ILE A 162 -3.90 15.33 18.28
C ILE A 162 -2.64 14.49 18.03
N VAL A 163 -1.55 15.12 17.58
CA VAL A 163 -0.25 14.45 17.42
C VAL A 163 0.24 13.88 18.76
N GLY A 164 0.11 14.65 19.84
CA GLY A 164 0.44 14.24 21.21
C GLY A 164 -0.38 13.05 21.69
N ILE A 165 -1.70 13.08 21.45
CA ILE A 165 -2.59 11.95 21.73
C ILE A 165 -2.15 10.71 20.95
N GLY A 166 -1.85 10.85 19.66
CA GLY A 166 -1.34 9.76 18.83
C GLY A 166 -0.04 9.15 19.36
N MET A 167 0.91 9.99 19.79
CA MET A 167 2.15 9.53 20.44
C MET A 167 1.88 8.76 21.74
N ALA A 168 0.96 9.25 22.58
CA ALA A 168 0.59 8.57 23.81
C ALA A 168 -0.06 7.21 23.55
N ILE A 169 -0.96 7.11 22.56
CA ILE A 169 -1.56 5.85 22.12
C ILE A 169 -0.48 4.90 21.61
N ALA A 170 0.45 5.37 20.76
CA ALA A 170 1.53 4.55 20.23
C ALA A 170 2.40 3.97 21.36
N VAL A 171 2.79 4.80 22.34
CA VAL A 171 3.53 4.35 23.52
C VAL A 171 2.73 3.31 24.32
N GLY A 172 1.44 3.56 24.55
CA GLY A 172 0.56 2.62 25.25
C GLY A 172 0.45 1.27 24.55
N VAL A 173 0.31 1.27 23.22
CA VAL A 173 0.25 0.04 22.40
C VAL A 173 1.58 -0.71 22.41
N ILE A 174 2.71 -0.01 22.36
CA ILE A 174 4.04 -0.62 22.45
C ILE A 174 4.22 -1.29 23.82
N ILE A 175 3.87 -0.60 24.91
CA ILE A 175 3.93 -1.16 26.26
C ILE A 175 3.04 -2.40 26.36
N LEU A 176 1.81 -2.33 25.85
CA LEU A 176 0.90 -3.46 25.83
C LEU A 176 1.49 -4.65 25.07
N ASP A 177 2.05 -4.43 23.88
CA ASP A 177 2.64 -5.52 23.08
C ASP A 177 3.83 -6.17 23.80
N LEU A 178 4.69 -5.36 24.44
CA LEU A 178 5.82 -5.86 25.24
C LEU A 178 5.36 -6.63 26.49
N VAL A 179 4.26 -6.20 27.13
CA VAL A 179 3.68 -6.94 28.26
C VAL A 179 3.08 -8.27 27.79
N LEU A 180 2.38 -8.28 26.66
CA LEU A 180 1.83 -9.50 26.06
C LEU A 180 2.95 -10.45 25.62
N GLU A 181 4.07 -9.92 25.11
CA GLU A 181 5.28 -10.68 24.80
C GLU A 181 5.88 -11.34 26.05
N ALA A 182 6.08 -10.55 27.10
CA ALA A 182 6.64 -11.04 28.36
C ALA A 182 5.74 -12.08 29.03
N ALA A 183 4.43 -12.02 28.79
CA ALA A 183 3.44 -12.98 29.28
C ALA A 183 3.28 -14.23 28.39
N ASP A 184 4.07 -14.39 27.32
CA ASP A 184 3.97 -15.46 26.32
C ASP A 184 2.54 -15.63 25.78
N SER A 185 1.86 -14.51 25.58
CA SER A 185 0.47 -14.49 25.11
C SER A 185 0.38 -14.95 23.66
N ALA A 186 -0.62 -15.78 23.37
CA ALA A 186 -0.97 -16.17 21.99
C ALA A 186 -1.48 -14.99 21.14
N PHE A 187 -1.83 -13.87 21.77
CA PHE A 187 -2.29 -12.64 21.12
C PHE A 187 -1.24 -11.53 21.29
N ARG A 188 -0.93 -10.85 20.18
CA ARG A 188 0.03 -9.74 20.09
C ARG A 188 -0.65 -8.50 19.51
N THR A 189 -0.14 -7.32 19.84
CA THR A 189 -0.63 -6.04 19.33
C THR A 189 0.50 -5.25 18.66
N PRO A 190 1.02 -5.70 17.49
CA PRO A 190 2.08 -4.98 16.81
C PRO A 190 1.66 -3.54 16.52
N VAL A 191 2.46 -2.57 16.95
CA VAL A 191 2.12 -1.14 16.87
C VAL A 191 1.81 -0.71 15.43
N LEU A 192 2.49 -1.29 14.44
CA LEU A 192 2.28 -1.00 13.02
C LEU A 192 0.87 -1.41 12.56
N ALA A 193 0.40 -2.59 12.96
CA ALA A 193 -0.93 -3.07 12.58
C ALA A 193 -2.04 -2.20 13.22
N VAL A 194 -1.85 -1.80 14.48
CA VAL A 194 -2.78 -0.91 15.17
C VAL A 194 -2.78 0.48 14.53
N ALA A 195 -1.61 1.03 14.23
CA ALA A 195 -1.49 2.33 13.56
C ALA A 195 -2.14 2.33 12.17
N VAL A 196 -1.96 1.27 11.38
CA VAL A 196 -2.61 1.11 10.09
C VAL A 196 -4.13 1.11 10.24
N GLY A 197 -4.66 0.40 11.24
CA GLY A 197 -6.09 0.35 11.52
C GLY A 197 -6.69 1.69 11.98
N ILE A 198 -5.92 2.53 12.67
CA ILE A 198 -6.37 3.86 13.12
C ILE A 198 -6.41 4.86 11.95
N TYR A 199 -5.46 4.77 11.00
CA TYR A 199 -5.35 5.76 9.93
C TYR A 199 -6.23 5.44 8.70
N LEU A 200 -6.54 4.18 8.44
CA LEU A 200 -7.33 3.81 7.26
C LEU A 200 -8.81 4.23 7.40
N PRO A 201 -9.43 4.76 6.33
CA PRO A 201 -10.88 4.97 6.27
C PRO A 201 -11.65 3.71 6.66
N LEU A 202 -12.79 3.88 7.34
CA LEU A 202 -13.62 2.76 7.76
C LEU A 202 -14.10 1.90 6.57
N GLU A 203 -14.30 2.54 5.42
CA GLU A 203 -14.66 1.89 4.16
C GLU A 203 -13.57 0.91 3.68
N LEU A 204 -12.30 1.23 3.89
CA LEU A 204 -11.18 0.31 3.58
C LEU A 204 -10.92 -0.68 4.71
N ALA A 205 -11.06 -0.24 5.97
CA ALA A 205 -10.80 -1.07 7.14
C ALA A 205 -11.81 -2.21 7.30
N THR A 206 -13.07 -2.00 6.93
CA THR A 206 -14.14 -3.01 7.12
C THR A 206 -13.98 -4.23 6.22
N PRO A 207 -13.72 -4.14 4.89
CA PRO A 207 -13.40 -5.30 4.06
C PRO A 207 -12.13 -6.02 4.52
N ILE A 208 -11.10 -5.29 4.95
CA ILE A 208 -9.86 -5.88 5.48
C ILE A 208 -10.17 -6.70 6.74
N LEU A 209 -10.94 -6.14 7.67
CA LEU A 209 -11.37 -6.84 8.89
C LEU A 209 -12.19 -8.09 8.56
N LEU A 210 -13.19 -7.96 7.68
CA LEU A 210 -14.03 -9.09 7.27
C LEU A 210 -13.19 -10.19 6.61
N GLY A 211 -12.28 -9.84 5.69
CA GLY A 211 -11.34 -10.76 5.08
C GLY A 211 -10.45 -11.47 6.11
N GLY A 212 -9.94 -10.73 7.10
CA GLY A 212 -9.17 -11.27 8.21
C GLY A 212 -9.97 -12.23 9.11
N LEU A 213 -11.22 -11.89 9.43
CA LEU A 213 -12.12 -12.75 10.21
C LEU A 213 -12.48 -14.04 9.45
N ILE A 214 -12.73 -13.95 8.14
CA ILE A 214 -12.96 -15.11 7.28
C ILE A 214 -11.72 -16.00 7.24
N ALA A 215 -10.54 -15.42 7.03
CA ALA A 215 -9.28 -16.15 7.05
C ALA A 215 -9.03 -16.82 8.41
N PHE A 216 -9.31 -16.14 9.52
CA PHE A 216 -9.20 -16.69 10.87
C PHE A 216 -10.18 -17.85 11.12
N ALA A 217 -11.43 -17.70 10.69
CA ALA A 217 -12.45 -18.73 10.81
C ALA A 217 -12.10 -19.97 9.97
N ALA A 218 -11.68 -19.77 8.71
CA ALA A 218 -11.21 -20.83 7.82
C ALA A 218 -9.99 -21.54 8.44
N HIS A 219 -9.02 -20.78 8.93
CA HIS A 219 -7.85 -21.31 9.61
C HIS A 219 -8.21 -22.19 10.81
N ARG A 220 -9.14 -21.73 11.67
CA ARG A 220 -9.60 -22.48 12.84
C ARG A 220 -10.39 -23.74 12.45
N TRP A 221 -11.20 -23.67 11.39
CA TRP A 221 -11.94 -24.82 10.87
C TRP A 221 -11.01 -25.90 10.31
N HIS A 222 -9.99 -25.51 9.54
CA HIS A 222 -8.97 -26.43 9.03
C HIS A 222 -8.12 -27.05 10.15
N LEU A 223 -7.70 -26.27 11.14
CA LEU A 223 -6.97 -26.79 12.30
C LEU A 223 -7.77 -27.84 13.08
N ARG A 224 -9.09 -27.65 13.23
CA ARG A 224 -9.97 -28.62 13.89
C ARG A 224 -10.07 -29.93 13.11
N ARG A 225 -10.13 -29.89 11.78
CA ARG A 225 -10.11 -31.10 10.93
C ARG A 225 -8.77 -31.83 10.97
N ILE A 226 -7.67 -31.08 10.93
CA ILE A 226 -6.31 -31.65 11.05
C ILE A 226 -6.10 -32.29 12.42
N ALA A 227 -6.67 -31.72 13.48
CA ALA A 227 -6.57 -32.27 14.84
C ALA A 227 -7.44 -33.53 15.04
N SER A 228 -8.54 -33.69 14.31
CA SER A 228 -9.40 -34.89 14.39
C SER A 228 -8.86 -36.10 13.62
N GLU A 229 -7.96 -35.90 12.65
CA GLU A 229 -7.42 -36.97 11.80
C GLU A 229 -5.96 -37.26 12.18
N ALA A 230 -5.77 -38.18 13.14
CA ALA A 230 -4.51 -38.40 13.86
C ALA A 230 -3.40 -39.19 13.09
N SER A 231 -3.37 -39.19 11.76
CA SER A 231 -2.30 -39.84 10.99
C SER A 231 -1.25 -38.84 10.45
N GLY A 232 0.03 -39.13 10.69
CA GLY A 232 1.15 -38.20 10.42
C GLY A 232 1.33 -37.79 8.96
N GLU A 233 1.06 -38.69 8.00
CA GLU A 233 1.09 -38.40 6.55
C GLU A 233 -0.08 -37.52 6.08
N LEU A 234 -1.26 -37.67 6.69
CA LEU A 234 -2.41 -36.84 6.35
C LEU A 234 -2.23 -35.41 6.89
N LYS A 235 -1.55 -35.26 8.04
CA LYS A 235 -1.20 -33.98 8.64
C LYS A 235 -0.23 -33.16 7.76
N SER A 236 0.77 -33.79 7.16
CA SER A 236 1.73 -33.11 6.27
C SER A 236 1.08 -32.71 4.93
N SER A 237 0.24 -33.57 4.35
CA SER A 237 -0.50 -33.28 3.12
C SER A 237 -1.56 -32.18 3.31
N LEU A 238 -2.28 -32.17 4.44
CA LEU A 238 -3.22 -31.09 4.79
C LEU A 238 -2.50 -29.75 5.02
N ARG A 239 -1.33 -29.76 5.66
CA ARG A 239 -0.51 -28.54 5.83
C ARG A 239 -0.01 -28.01 4.49
N GLY A 240 0.42 -28.89 3.58
CA GLY A 240 0.81 -28.53 2.22
C GLY A 240 -0.35 -27.94 1.39
N ALA A 241 -1.53 -28.57 1.46
CA ALA A 241 -2.73 -28.07 0.81
C ALA A 241 -3.17 -26.69 1.33
N LYS A 242 -3.04 -26.46 2.64
CA LYS A 242 -3.32 -25.17 3.28
C LYS A 242 -2.39 -24.07 2.76
N VAL A 243 -1.08 -24.30 2.81
CA VAL A 243 -0.08 -23.30 2.34
C VAL A 243 -0.29 -23.00 0.85
N ALA A 244 -0.64 -24.02 0.06
CA ALA A 244 -0.99 -23.83 -1.34
C ALA A 244 -2.28 -23.00 -1.51
N GLY A 245 -3.32 -23.24 -0.71
CA GLY A 245 -4.56 -22.48 -0.72
C GLY A 245 -4.38 -21.01 -0.31
N GLU A 246 -3.61 -20.74 0.75
CA GLU A 246 -3.24 -19.38 1.18
C GLU A 246 -2.48 -18.64 0.09
N ARG A 247 -1.48 -19.28 -0.51
CA ARG A 247 -0.71 -18.71 -1.63
C ARG A 247 -1.59 -18.44 -2.84
N ASN A 248 -2.46 -19.37 -3.22
CA ASN A 248 -3.34 -19.20 -4.38
C ASN A 248 -4.37 -18.08 -4.15
N GLY A 249 -4.95 -18.01 -2.94
CA GLY A 249 -5.85 -16.93 -2.56
C GLY A 249 -5.18 -15.57 -2.60
N LEU A 250 -3.94 -15.48 -2.08
CA LEU A 250 -3.13 -14.26 -2.14
C LEU A 250 -2.83 -13.86 -3.60
N LEU A 251 -2.43 -14.80 -4.45
CA LEU A 251 -2.14 -14.54 -5.87
C LEU A 251 -3.38 -14.07 -6.63
N LEU A 252 -4.55 -14.67 -6.38
CA LEU A 252 -5.80 -14.26 -7.00
C LEU A 252 -6.21 -12.85 -6.54
N ALA A 253 -6.14 -12.57 -5.24
CA ALA A 253 -6.43 -11.25 -4.70
C ALA A 253 -5.48 -10.18 -5.29
N ALA A 254 -4.18 -10.46 -5.35
CA ALA A 254 -3.20 -9.57 -5.96
C ALA A 254 -3.49 -9.34 -7.46
N GLY A 255 -3.89 -10.39 -8.18
CA GLY A 255 -4.31 -10.31 -9.57
C GLY A 255 -5.58 -9.47 -9.78
N LEU A 256 -6.55 -9.55 -8.87
CA LEU A 256 -7.78 -8.74 -8.90
C LEU A 256 -7.47 -7.26 -8.66
N ILE A 257 -6.65 -6.94 -7.65
CA ILE A 257 -6.20 -5.56 -7.36
C ILE A 257 -5.44 -4.98 -8.56
N THR A 258 -4.51 -5.75 -9.13
CA THR A 258 -3.76 -5.31 -10.31
C THR A 258 -4.67 -5.14 -11.52
N GLY A 259 -5.62 -6.06 -11.70
CA GLY A 259 -6.58 -6.01 -12.79
C GLY A 259 -7.47 -4.76 -12.72
N GLU A 260 -8.03 -4.47 -11.55
CA GLU A 260 -8.79 -3.24 -11.29
C GLU A 260 -7.98 -1.99 -11.66
N ALA A 261 -6.75 -1.88 -11.18
CA ALA A 261 -5.88 -0.74 -11.47
C ALA A 261 -5.62 -0.58 -12.98
N ILE A 262 -5.31 -1.67 -13.69
CA ILE A 262 -5.10 -1.65 -15.15
C ILE A 262 -6.38 -1.22 -15.88
N PHE A 263 -7.53 -1.78 -15.52
CA PHE A 263 -8.81 -1.38 -16.12
C PHE A 263 -9.12 0.10 -15.85
N GLY A 264 -8.88 0.59 -14.64
CA GLY A 264 -9.03 2.00 -14.29
C GLY A 264 -8.19 2.91 -15.19
N ILE A 265 -6.92 2.55 -15.43
CA ILE A 265 -6.02 3.28 -16.35
C ILE A 265 -6.55 3.23 -17.79
N LEU A 266 -6.99 2.06 -18.26
CA LEU A 266 -7.53 1.90 -19.61
C LEU A 266 -8.80 2.74 -19.84
N LEU A 267 -9.64 2.89 -18.82
CA LEU A 267 -10.82 3.76 -18.86
C LEU A 267 -10.47 5.24 -18.72
N ALA A 268 -9.42 5.58 -17.97
CA ALA A 268 -8.97 6.96 -17.79
C ALA A 268 -8.49 7.61 -19.10
N ILE A 269 -7.82 6.84 -19.97
CA ILE A 269 -7.29 7.36 -21.25
C ILE A 269 -8.39 7.97 -22.14
N PRO A 270 -9.46 7.25 -22.53
CA PRO A 270 -10.52 7.83 -23.36
C PRO A 270 -11.29 8.94 -22.63
N LEU A 271 -11.50 8.84 -21.32
CA LEU A 271 -12.14 9.90 -20.54
C LEU A 271 -11.33 11.20 -20.56
N ALA A 272 -10.02 11.11 -20.41
CA ALA A 272 -9.12 12.25 -20.52
C ALA A 272 -9.08 12.83 -21.95
N LEU A 273 -9.15 11.98 -22.98
CA LEU A 273 -9.19 12.42 -24.39
C LEU A 273 -10.53 13.04 -24.81
N TRP A 274 -11.61 12.75 -24.09
CA TRP A 274 -12.96 13.26 -24.36
C TRP A 274 -13.42 14.33 -23.38
N GLU A 275 -12.47 15.04 -22.75
CA GLU A 275 -12.75 16.19 -21.86
C GLU A 275 -13.68 15.85 -20.69
N GLY A 276 -13.59 14.63 -20.16
CA GLY A 276 -14.40 14.18 -19.01
C GLY A 276 -15.83 13.74 -19.37
N GLU A 277 -16.25 13.86 -20.63
CA GLU A 277 -17.50 13.26 -21.08
C GLU A 277 -17.37 11.72 -21.09
N ASN A 278 -18.09 11.06 -20.19
CA ASN A 278 -18.17 9.61 -20.17
C ASN A 278 -19.06 9.08 -21.31
N LYS A 279 -18.58 9.21 -22.56
CA LYS A 279 -19.30 8.79 -23.76
C LYS A 279 -19.60 7.29 -23.79
N ILE A 280 -18.82 6.49 -23.05
CA ILE A 280 -19.10 5.06 -22.86
C ILE A 280 -20.35 4.89 -21.99
N ALA A 281 -20.45 5.60 -20.87
CA ALA A 281 -21.62 5.56 -20.01
C ALA A 281 -22.86 6.15 -20.71
N THR A 282 -22.73 7.25 -21.45
CA THR A 282 -23.87 7.84 -22.18
C THR A 282 -24.32 6.99 -23.36
N TRP A 283 -23.41 6.33 -24.09
CA TRP A 283 -23.76 5.33 -25.10
C TRP A 283 -24.44 4.11 -24.49
N PHE A 284 -23.95 3.59 -23.36
CA PHE A 284 -24.54 2.45 -22.68
C PHE A 284 -25.94 2.77 -22.14
N ALA A 285 -26.11 3.92 -21.50
CA ALA A 285 -27.40 4.41 -21.03
C ALA A 285 -28.37 4.62 -22.20
N GLY A 286 -27.91 5.18 -23.33
CA GLY A 286 -28.71 5.35 -24.54
C GLY A 286 -29.09 4.04 -25.24
N ALA A 287 -28.23 3.02 -25.19
CA ALA A 287 -28.48 1.71 -25.81
C ALA A 287 -29.37 0.78 -24.96
N THR A 288 -29.34 0.93 -23.63
CA THR A 288 -30.01 0.00 -22.69
C THR A 288 -31.19 0.61 -21.95
N GLY A 289 -31.32 1.94 -21.91
CA GLY A 289 -32.34 2.65 -21.13
C GLY A 289 -32.13 2.56 -19.61
N ILE A 290 -30.96 2.09 -19.16
CA ILE A 290 -30.62 1.93 -17.75
C ILE A 290 -29.69 3.08 -17.35
N GLU A 291 -30.20 4.00 -16.52
CA GLU A 291 -29.47 5.19 -16.05
C GLU A 291 -28.30 4.85 -15.11
N SER A 292 -28.31 3.66 -14.48
CA SER A 292 -27.20 3.15 -13.69
C SER A 292 -26.67 1.83 -14.28
N PRO A 293 -25.68 1.88 -15.20
CA PRO A 293 -25.07 0.70 -15.82
C PRO A 293 -24.47 -0.31 -14.85
N TYR A 294 -24.29 0.06 -13.57
CA TYR A 294 -23.32 -0.56 -12.68
C TYR A 294 -23.92 -1.53 -11.66
N ALA A 295 -25.22 -1.48 -11.38
CA ALA A 295 -25.79 -2.23 -10.25
C ALA A 295 -25.81 -3.75 -10.47
N TRP A 296 -26.54 -4.24 -11.49
CA TRP A 296 -26.69 -5.69 -11.69
C TRP A 296 -25.46 -6.35 -12.35
N PRO A 297 -24.76 -5.74 -13.33
CA PRO A 297 -23.58 -6.37 -13.91
C PRO A 297 -22.41 -6.42 -12.91
N GLY A 298 -22.27 -5.36 -12.10
CA GLY A 298 -21.29 -5.31 -11.01
C GLY A 298 -21.53 -6.43 -10.00
N LEU A 299 -22.77 -6.65 -9.57
CA LEU A 299 -23.13 -7.76 -8.67
C LEU A 299 -22.84 -9.14 -9.27
N VAL A 300 -23.07 -9.32 -10.58
CA VAL A 300 -22.74 -10.58 -11.28
C VAL A 300 -21.23 -10.79 -11.32
N ILE A 301 -20.45 -9.75 -11.64
CA ILE A 301 -18.99 -9.81 -11.65
C ILE A 301 -18.46 -10.14 -10.25
N VAL A 302 -18.96 -9.46 -9.21
CA VAL A 302 -18.60 -9.74 -7.81
C VAL A 302 -18.95 -11.19 -7.45
N ALA A 303 -20.13 -11.69 -7.82
CA ALA A 303 -20.50 -13.08 -7.57
C ALA A 303 -19.57 -14.07 -8.27
N ILE A 304 -19.16 -13.79 -9.52
CA ILE A 304 -18.19 -14.60 -10.27
C ILE A 304 -16.83 -14.58 -9.58
N VAL A 305 -16.34 -13.40 -9.19
CA VAL A 305 -15.05 -13.24 -8.49
C VAL A 305 -15.06 -13.99 -7.17
N MET A 306 -16.13 -13.86 -6.37
CA MET A 306 -16.32 -14.58 -5.12
C MET A 306 -16.36 -16.10 -5.34
N PHE A 307 -17.02 -16.56 -6.39
CA PHE A 307 -17.03 -17.97 -6.77
C PHE A 307 -15.65 -18.48 -7.20
N MET A 308 -14.89 -17.68 -7.96
CA MET A 308 -13.51 -18.01 -8.35
C MET A 308 -12.58 -18.09 -7.15
N LEU A 309 -12.69 -17.14 -6.20
CA LEU A 309 -11.95 -17.14 -4.94
C LEU A 309 -12.25 -18.39 -4.12
N TYR A 310 -13.53 -18.72 -3.95
CA TYR A 310 -13.96 -19.93 -3.25
C TYR A 310 -13.40 -21.20 -3.90
N ARG A 311 -13.52 -21.29 -5.24
CA ARG A 311 -13.03 -22.46 -5.99
C ARG A 311 -11.51 -22.60 -5.90
N GLN A 312 -10.74 -21.51 -5.91
CA GLN A 312 -9.28 -21.58 -5.75
C GLN A 312 -8.86 -21.90 -4.33
N ALA A 313 -9.53 -21.35 -3.31
CA ALA A 313 -9.27 -21.66 -1.92
C ALA A 313 -9.57 -23.12 -1.56
N THR A 314 -10.50 -23.75 -2.28
CA THR A 314 -10.92 -25.16 -2.08
C THR A 314 -10.31 -26.14 -3.07
N ALA A 315 -9.57 -25.67 -4.07
CA ALA A 315 -8.92 -26.55 -5.05
C ALA A 315 -7.79 -27.36 -4.39
N LYS A 316 -7.77 -28.67 -4.65
CA LYS A 316 -6.66 -29.54 -4.22
C LYS A 316 -5.34 -29.05 -4.86
N PRO A 317 -4.22 -29.07 -4.13
CA PRO A 317 -2.92 -28.70 -4.67
C PRO A 317 -2.64 -29.55 -5.92
N ARG A 318 -2.37 -28.90 -7.05
CA ARG A 318 -1.83 -29.56 -8.23
C ARG A 318 -0.37 -29.90 -7.90
N GLY A 319 -0.08 -31.19 -7.85
CA GLY A 319 1.27 -31.73 -7.64
C GLY A 319 2.21 -31.39 -8.78
#